data_AF-A0AAE1H8G8-F1
#
_entry.id   AF-A0AAE1H8G8-F1
#
_cell.length_a   1.000
_cell.length_b   1.000
_cell.length_c   1.000
_cell.angle_alpha   90.00
_cell.angle_beta   90.00
_cell.angle_gamma   90.00
#
_symmetry.space_group_name_H-M   'P 1'
#
loop_
_entity.id
_entity.type
_entity.pdbx_description
1 polymer ?
#
loop_
_entity_poly.entity_id
_entity_poly.type
_entity_poly.pdbx_seq_one_letter_code
_entity_poly.pdbx_strand_id
1 'polypeptide(L)'
;EEGLLLPLAKCKKTSCRTMQCLYRNEDYKGHYAAYCRKCRKYSSLCTTTFFEGTNIIYGLGCVTSDKLTQLDSLVFLERVLISIIATSDIASWKILSMPHYELGGEGVTIQIDESVISKRKYNRGRGLRKTIKEKWVLGIYDTEKKLGVVLYVVKRDRATLIPLIRQYVKQGSIIWTDGWAAYKGLDKFGYTHHTVNHSKEFKSADGTCTNGVEGYWSRLKQFCRHTNVLKSKLLAEHIDEFMYRQHFRGTESFKFMTFISHMREKYPVA
;
A
#
# COMPACT_ATOMS: atom_id res chain seq x y z
N GLU A 1 -10.48 29.44 -30.87
CA GLU A 1 -9.44 28.93 -31.79
C GLU A 1 -8.15 28.98 -30.97
N GLU A 2 -7.45 27.92 -30.56
CA GLU A 2 -7.25 26.55 -31.03
C GLU A 2 -7.26 25.62 -29.80
N GLY A 3 -8.07 24.55 -29.80
CA GLY A 3 -8.02 23.54 -28.73
C GLY A 3 -6.72 22.74 -28.84
N LEU A 4 -6.09 22.41 -27.70
CA LEU A 4 -4.91 21.54 -27.65
C LEU A 4 -5.19 20.23 -28.42
N LEU A 5 -4.55 20.06 -29.59
CA LEU A 5 -4.81 18.96 -30.50
C LEU A 5 -4.07 17.68 -30.10
N LEU A 6 -4.18 17.28 -28.83
CA LEU A 6 -3.70 15.99 -28.39
C LEU A 6 -4.80 14.94 -28.63
N PRO A 7 -4.51 13.84 -29.37
CA PRO A 7 -5.45 12.74 -29.53
C PRO A 7 -5.68 12.05 -28.17
N LEU A 8 -6.92 11.93 -27.74
CA LEU A 8 -7.27 11.31 -26.44
C LEU A 8 -7.70 9.85 -26.61
N ALA A 9 -8.96 9.64 -27.00
CA ALA A 9 -9.59 8.34 -27.18
C ALA A 9 -10.55 8.35 -28.38
N LYS A 10 -10.98 7.17 -28.82
CA LYS A 10 -11.98 7.03 -29.89
C LYS A 10 -13.37 7.37 -29.36
N CYS A 11 -14.16 8.08 -30.17
CA CYS A 11 -15.55 8.41 -29.84
C CYS A 11 -16.37 7.15 -29.52
N LYS A 12 -17.10 7.20 -28.39
CA LYS A 12 -17.93 6.10 -27.86
C LYS A 12 -19.04 5.61 -28.79
N LYS A 13 -19.49 6.43 -29.74
CA LYS A 13 -20.49 6.00 -30.72
C LYS A 13 -19.83 4.95 -31.61
N THR A 14 -20.32 3.71 -31.55
CA THR A 14 -19.76 2.53 -32.23
C THR A 14 -19.59 2.73 -33.74
N SER A 15 -20.45 3.55 -34.37
CA SER A 15 -20.38 3.93 -35.79
C SER A 15 -19.45 5.12 -36.10
N CYS A 16 -18.94 5.83 -35.10
CA CYS A 16 -18.14 7.04 -35.25
C CYS A 16 -16.65 6.74 -35.18
N ARG A 17 -16.19 6.07 -34.10
CA ARG A 17 -14.80 5.66 -33.77
C ARG A 17 -13.68 6.69 -34.05
N THR A 18 -14.06 7.95 -34.32
CA THR A 18 -13.15 9.05 -34.65
C THR A 18 -12.38 9.45 -33.40
N MET A 19 -11.09 9.78 -33.55
CA MET A 19 -10.30 10.28 -32.43
C MET A 19 -10.86 11.62 -31.94
N GLN A 20 -11.02 11.71 -30.62
CA GLN A 20 -11.43 12.93 -29.95
C GLN A 20 -10.22 13.84 -29.72
N CYS A 21 -10.46 15.14 -29.72
CA CYS A 21 -9.49 16.16 -29.37
C CYS A 21 -9.85 16.80 -28.03
N LEU A 22 -8.84 17.26 -27.29
CA LEU A 22 -9.03 18.03 -26.07
C LEU A 22 -9.60 19.42 -26.43
N TYR A 23 -10.63 19.85 -25.71
CA TYR A 23 -11.30 21.12 -25.97
C TYR A 23 -11.63 21.84 -24.66
N ARG A 24 -11.47 23.16 -24.62
CA ARG A 24 -11.80 23.97 -23.44
C ARG A 24 -13.31 24.13 -23.34
N ASN A 25 -13.89 23.72 -22.22
CA ASN A 25 -15.32 23.80 -21.97
C ASN A 25 -15.56 23.93 -20.46
N GLU A 26 -16.09 25.07 -20.04
CA GLU A 26 -16.25 25.44 -18.62
C GLU A 26 -17.33 24.61 -17.90
N ASP A 27 -18.25 24.00 -18.65
CA ASP A 27 -19.33 23.16 -18.11
C ASP A 27 -18.84 21.81 -17.57
N TYR A 28 -17.57 21.43 -17.85
CA TYR A 28 -16.98 20.16 -17.47
C TYR A 28 -15.95 20.31 -16.35
N LYS A 29 -15.88 19.33 -15.45
CA LYS A 29 -14.83 19.21 -14.43
C LYS A 29 -13.46 19.18 -15.13
N GLY A 30 -12.69 20.24 -14.96
CA GLY A 30 -11.44 20.46 -15.70
C GLY A 30 -11.38 21.82 -16.36
N HIS A 31 -12.55 22.39 -16.67
CA HIS A 31 -12.74 23.36 -17.74
C HIS A 31 -12.28 22.81 -19.11
N TYR A 32 -12.22 21.48 -19.25
CA TYR A 32 -11.86 20.76 -20.46
C TYR A 32 -12.73 19.52 -20.67
N ALA A 33 -12.98 19.18 -21.93
CA ALA A 33 -13.74 18.01 -22.35
C ALA A 33 -13.11 17.36 -23.59
N ALA A 34 -13.36 16.06 -23.77
CA ALA A 34 -13.06 15.38 -25.02
C ALA A 34 -14.14 15.72 -26.05
N TYR A 35 -13.75 16.29 -27.18
CA TYR A 35 -14.65 16.69 -28.25
C TYR A 35 -14.48 15.79 -29.48
N CYS A 36 -15.58 15.21 -29.96
CA CYS A 36 -15.59 14.48 -31.22
C CYS A 36 -16.04 15.39 -32.37
N ARG A 37 -15.16 15.67 -33.33
CA ARG A 37 -15.48 16.53 -34.49
C ARG A 37 -16.56 15.94 -35.42
N LYS A 38 -16.54 14.61 -35.62
CA LYS A 38 -17.51 13.91 -36.49
C LYS A 38 -18.91 13.85 -35.86
N CYS A 39 -18.96 13.53 -34.56
CA CYS A 39 -20.21 13.38 -33.83
C CYS A 39 -20.70 14.67 -33.14
N ARG A 40 -19.87 15.73 -33.15
CA ARG A 40 -20.10 17.04 -32.52
C ARG A 40 -20.56 16.96 -31.06
N LYS A 41 -20.08 15.96 -30.32
CA LYS A 41 -20.43 15.72 -28.91
C LYS A 41 -19.22 15.90 -28.01
N TYR A 42 -19.47 16.51 -26.86
CA TYR A 42 -18.55 16.56 -25.74
C TYR A 42 -18.74 15.33 -24.84
N SER A 43 -17.66 14.91 -24.20
CA SER A 43 -17.68 13.90 -23.14
C SER A 43 -16.63 14.26 -22.09
N SER A 44 -16.88 13.89 -20.83
CA SER A 44 -15.88 14.09 -19.77
C SER A 44 -14.57 13.37 -20.11
N LEU A 45 -13.43 13.95 -19.75
CA LEU A 45 -12.11 13.31 -19.89
C LEU A 45 -12.00 12.04 -19.06
N CYS A 46 -12.78 11.95 -18.00
CA CYS A 46 -12.80 10.81 -17.11
C CYS A 46 -13.66 9.66 -17.64
N THR A 47 -14.48 9.90 -18.66
CA THR A 47 -15.40 8.90 -19.21
C THR A 47 -14.62 7.72 -19.81
N THR A 48 -14.96 6.47 -19.48
CA THR A 48 -14.24 5.22 -19.82
C THR A 48 -12.80 5.10 -19.28
N THR A 49 -12.41 6.00 -18.39
CA THR A 49 -11.19 5.87 -17.60
C THR A 49 -11.56 5.45 -16.18
N PHE A 50 -10.56 5.10 -15.37
CA PHE A 50 -10.71 4.85 -13.94
C PHE A 50 -11.47 5.98 -13.19
N PHE A 51 -11.47 7.21 -13.72
CA PHE A 51 -12.08 8.38 -13.09
C PHE A 51 -13.55 8.64 -13.49
N GLU A 52 -14.20 7.77 -14.28
CA GLU A 52 -15.58 7.99 -14.78
C GLU A 52 -16.56 8.21 -13.61
N GLY A 53 -17.23 9.37 -13.59
CA GLY A 53 -18.13 9.77 -12.50
C GLY A 53 -17.49 10.55 -11.35
N THR A 54 -16.20 10.93 -11.45
CA THR A 54 -15.48 11.60 -10.35
C THR A 54 -15.10 13.08 -10.62
N ASN A 55 -14.86 13.80 -9.51
CA ASN A 55 -14.52 15.23 -9.30
C ASN A 55 -13.34 15.90 -10.03
N ILE A 56 -12.27 15.18 -10.42
CA ILE A 56 -10.95 15.72 -10.01
C ILE A 56 -10.02 16.15 -11.14
N ILE A 57 -9.55 17.40 -10.97
CA ILE A 57 -8.56 18.18 -11.70
C ILE A 57 -7.33 18.33 -10.79
N TYR A 58 -6.15 18.00 -11.32
CA TYR A 58 -4.77 18.29 -10.87
C TYR A 58 -4.37 18.23 -9.38
N GLY A 59 -3.27 17.51 -9.13
CA GLY A 59 -2.27 17.91 -8.15
C GLY A 59 -1.61 16.76 -7.38
N LEU A 60 -0.51 16.24 -7.95
CA LEU A 60 0.80 15.88 -7.39
C LEU A 60 1.09 15.91 -5.85
N GLY A 61 0.12 15.73 -4.96
CA GLY A 61 0.30 15.83 -3.50
C GLY A 61 0.84 14.55 -2.84
N CYS A 62 0.99 13.44 -3.58
CA CYS A 62 1.39 12.16 -3.01
C CYS A 62 2.90 12.03 -2.73
N VAL A 63 3.65 13.10 -3.01
CA VAL A 63 5.11 13.17 -2.82
C VAL A 63 5.53 14.34 -1.96
N THR A 64 4.65 14.77 -1.08
CA THR A 64 5.04 15.61 0.04
C THR A 64 4.11 15.27 1.18
N SER A 65 4.58 14.56 2.19
CA SER A 65 3.92 14.65 3.49
C SER A 65 4.96 14.80 4.58
N ASP A 66 5.39 16.04 4.79
CA ASP A 66 5.79 16.50 6.13
C ASP A 66 5.32 17.95 6.45
N LYS A 67 4.59 18.64 5.57
CA LYS A 67 4.06 20.00 5.88
C LYS A 67 2.68 20.31 5.26
N LEU A 68 1.70 19.41 5.42
CA LEU A 68 0.31 19.65 4.96
C LEU A 68 -0.67 20.02 6.10
N THR A 69 -0.17 20.56 7.21
CA THR A 69 -0.98 20.92 8.39
C THR A 69 -1.42 22.39 8.43
N GLN A 70 -1.29 23.18 7.36
CA GLN A 70 -1.57 24.62 7.37
C GLN A 70 -2.58 25.14 6.33
N LEU A 71 -3.39 24.29 5.67
CA LEU A 71 -4.36 24.78 4.67
C LEU A 71 -5.79 24.36 4.99
N ASP A 72 -6.65 25.36 5.11
CA ASP A 72 -8.02 25.27 5.62
C ASP A 72 -9.03 24.60 4.68
N SER A 73 -9.86 23.78 5.33
CA SER A 73 -11.27 23.42 5.09
C SER A 73 -11.76 22.85 3.74
N LEU A 74 -12.26 21.61 3.85
CA LEU A 74 -13.34 20.95 3.09
C LEU A 74 -13.19 20.66 1.58
N VAL A 75 -12.37 21.39 0.81
CA VAL A 75 -12.05 21.03 -0.60
C VAL A 75 -10.96 19.95 -0.71
N PHE A 76 -10.30 19.65 0.43
CA PHE A 76 -9.14 18.76 0.53
C PHE A 76 -9.52 17.26 0.59
N LEU A 77 -10.66 16.91 1.19
CA LEU A 77 -10.96 15.50 1.52
C LEU A 77 -11.36 14.64 0.32
N GLU A 78 -12.08 15.20 -0.67
CA GLU A 78 -12.44 14.47 -1.90
C GLU A 78 -11.24 14.34 -2.86
N ARG A 79 -10.32 15.33 -2.86
CA ARG A 79 -9.10 15.37 -3.70
C ARG A 79 -7.97 14.45 -3.22
N VAL A 80 -7.89 14.23 -1.91
CA VAL A 80 -6.90 13.32 -1.32
C VAL A 80 -7.26 11.85 -1.55
N LEU A 81 -8.55 11.47 -1.52
CA LEU A 81 -8.96 10.07 -1.61
C LEU A 81 -8.63 9.41 -2.97
N ILE A 82 -8.84 10.14 -4.08
CA ILE A 82 -8.58 9.65 -5.44
C ILE A 82 -7.08 9.49 -5.70
N SER A 83 -6.27 10.38 -5.12
CA SER A 83 -4.82 10.30 -5.16
C SER A 83 -4.31 9.08 -4.38
N ILE A 84 -4.90 8.78 -3.21
CA ILE A 84 -4.58 7.61 -2.40
C ILE A 84 -4.92 6.30 -3.13
N ILE A 85 -6.09 6.19 -3.79
CA ILE A 85 -6.49 4.93 -4.44
C ILE A 85 -5.60 4.63 -5.66
N ALA A 86 -5.27 5.64 -6.48
CA ALA A 86 -4.34 5.47 -7.60
C ALA A 86 -2.91 5.16 -7.13
N THR A 87 -2.46 5.74 -6.00
CA THR A 87 -1.17 5.38 -5.42
C THR A 87 -1.17 3.97 -4.86
N SER A 88 -2.23 3.56 -4.16
CA SER A 88 -2.36 2.21 -3.61
C SER A 88 -2.37 1.15 -4.72
N ASP A 89 -3.03 1.41 -5.85
CA ASP A 89 -3.07 0.50 -7.00
C ASP A 89 -1.70 0.33 -7.69
N ILE A 90 -0.99 1.44 -7.94
CA ILE A 90 0.37 1.39 -8.53
C ILE A 90 1.36 0.77 -7.54
N ALA A 91 1.27 1.13 -6.26
CA ALA A 91 2.12 0.61 -5.21
C ALA A 91 1.90 -0.90 -5.01
N SER A 92 0.64 -1.34 -4.93
CA SER A 92 0.27 -2.74 -4.81
C SER A 92 0.75 -3.53 -6.01
N TRP A 93 0.48 -3.06 -7.23
CA TRP A 93 1.03 -3.70 -8.42
C TRP A 93 2.55 -3.80 -8.39
N LYS A 94 3.27 -2.74 -7.99
CA LYS A 94 4.73 -2.79 -7.96
C LYS A 94 5.23 -3.77 -6.90
N ILE A 95 4.70 -3.73 -5.69
CA ILE A 95 5.08 -4.66 -4.62
C ILE A 95 4.79 -6.12 -5.00
N LEU A 96 3.65 -6.38 -5.65
CA LEU A 96 3.25 -7.73 -6.07
C LEU A 96 3.98 -8.23 -7.32
N SER A 97 4.45 -7.33 -8.20
CA SER A 97 5.20 -7.67 -9.41
C SER A 97 6.71 -7.77 -9.18
N MET A 98 7.22 -7.23 -8.09
CA MET A 98 8.63 -7.39 -7.73
C MET A 98 8.91 -8.87 -7.43
N PRO A 99 9.98 -9.47 -8.01
CA PRO A 99 10.38 -10.83 -7.67
C PRO A 99 10.54 -10.91 -6.15
N HIS A 100 9.93 -11.94 -5.56
CA HIS A 100 9.68 -12.06 -4.13
C HIS A 100 10.79 -11.42 -3.31
N TYR A 101 10.43 -10.43 -2.48
CA TYR A 101 11.34 -9.82 -1.51
C TYR A 101 11.90 -10.90 -0.60
N GLU A 102 13.01 -11.50 -1.02
CA GLU A 102 13.73 -12.43 -0.17
C GLU A 102 14.45 -11.58 0.89
N LEU A 103 13.83 -11.56 2.06
CA LEU A 103 14.40 -10.99 3.26
C LEU A 103 15.41 -11.98 3.84
N GLY A 104 16.40 -11.43 4.54
CA GLY A 104 17.39 -12.24 5.23
C GLY A 104 18.50 -12.71 4.32
N GLY A 105 19.12 -13.80 4.73
CA GLY A 105 20.38 -14.31 4.22
C GLY A 105 21.22 -14.83 5.38
N GLU A 106 22.34 -15.47 5.06
CA GLU A 106 23.28 -15.97 6.05
C GLU A 106 23.73 -14.86 7.01
N GLY A 107 23.59 -15.11 8.32
CA GLY A 107 23.92 -14.14 9.37
C GLY A 107 22.94 -12.98 9.54
N VAL A 108 21.92 -12.84 8.69
CA VAL A 108 20.92 -11.76 8.79
C VAL A 108 19.81 -12.17 9.76
N THR A 109 19.53 -11.28 10.71
CA THR A 109 18.42 -11.47 11.66
C THR A 109 17.10 -10.98 11.09
N ILE A 110 16.09 -11.86 11.11
CA ILE A 110 14.71 -11.60 10.75
C ILE A 110 13.84 -11.69 12.00
N GLN A 111 13.09 -10.62 12.28
CA GLN A 111 12.11 -10.59 13.35
C GLN A 111 10.72 -10.88 12.79
N ILE A 112 10.00 -11.81 13.41
CA ILE A 112 8.68 -12.26 12.95
C ILE A 112 7.69 -12.19 14.11
N ASP A 113 6.53 -11.59 13.83
CA ASP A 113 5.45 -11.43 14.81
C ASP A 113 4.09 -11.31 14.10
N GLU A 114 3.00 -11.53 14.83
CA GLU A 114 1.65 -11.30 14.36
C GLU A 114 1.01 -10.08 15.01
N SER A 115 0.23 -9.34 14.22
CA SER A 115 -0.52 -8.20 14.73
C SER A 115 -1.95 -8.19 14.20
N VAL A 116 -2.85 -7.61 14.99
CA VAL A 116 -4.20 -7.23 14.54
C VAL A 116 -4.19 -5.78 14.08
N ILE A 117 -4.58 -5.51 12.84
CA ILE A 117 -4.64 -4.14 12.31
C ILE A 117 -5.98 -3.47 12.64
N SER A 118 -7.08 -4.22 12.71
CA SER A 118 -8.44 -3.66 12.83
C SER A 118 -8.95 -3.42 14.26
N LYS A 119 -8.15 -3.65 15.31
CA LYS A 119 -8.63 -3.56 16.69
C LYS A 119 -8.52 -2.13 17.25
N ARG A 120 -9.63 -1.60 17.77
CA ARG A 120 -9.62 -0.37 18.59
C ARG A 120 -9.02 -0.69 19.97
N LYS A 121 -8.18 0.20 20.50
CA LYS A 121 -7.59 0.08 21.85
C LYS A 121 -8.71 -0.08 22.90
N TYR A 122 -8.57 -1.06 23.80
CA TYR A 122 -9.37 -1.25 25.03
C TYR A 122 -10.84 -1.70 24.96
N ASN A 123 -11.38 -2.19 23.83
CA ASN A 123 -12.79 -2.65 23.77
C ASN A 123 -13.80 -1.62 24.34
N ARG A 124 -13.48 -0.31 24.36
CA ARG A 124 -14.39 0.72 24.89
C ARG A 124 -15.45 1.06 23.84
N GLY A 125 -16.71 0.83 24.18
CA GLY A 125 -17.90 1.15 23.37
C GLY A 125 -18.93 0.01 23.36
N ARG A 126 -20.20 0.32 23.62
CA ARG A 126 -21.32 -0.63 23.58
C ARG A 126 -21.49 -1.14 22.13
N GLY A 127 -21.28 -2.45 21.89
CA GLY A 127 -21.64 -3.14 20.64
C GLY A 127 -20.53 -3.82 19.83
N LEU A 128 -19.26 -3.76 20.24
CA LEU A 128 -18.12 -4.06 19.35
C LEU A 128 -17.66 -5.53 19.21
N ARG A 129 -18.14 -6.46 20.05
CA ARG A 129 -17.62 -7.86 20.04
C ARG A 129 -18.07 -8.71 18.83
N LYS A 130 -19.14 -8.33 18.11
CA LYS A 130 -19.77 -9.22 17.10
C LYS A 130 -19.63 -8.76 15.63
N THR A 131 -19.30 -7.50 15.35
CA THR A 131 -19.51 -6.93 13.99
C THR A 131 -18.23 -6.69 13.18
N ILE A 132 -17.05 -6.62 13.81
CA ILE A 132 -15.78 -6.38 13.11
C ILE A 132 -14.92 -7.63 13.21
N LYS A 133 -14.75 -8.35 12.09
CA LYS A 133 -13.80 -9.47 12.02
C LYS A 133 -12.38 -8.95 12.26
N GLU A 134 -11.66 -9.54 13.20
CA GLU A 134 -10.25 -9.24 13.42
C GLU A 134 -9.47 -9.56 12.14
N LYS A 135 -8.71 -8.59 11.64
CA LYS A 135 -7.84 -8.75 10.47
C LYS A 135 -6.43 -8.97 10.98
N TRP A 136 -6.01 -10.23 10.96
CA TRP A 136 -4.68 -10.66 11.37
C TRP A 136 -3.69 -10.51 10.22
N VAL A 137 -2.48 -10.08 10.58
CA VAL A 137 -1.34 -10.03 9.66
C VAL A 137 -0.12 -10.67 10.31
N LEU A 138 0.71 -11.27 9.48
CA LEU A 138 2.06 -11.71 9.79
C LEU A 138 3.04 -10.65 9.30
N GLY A 139 3.99 -10.25 10.15
CA GLY A 139 5.06 -9.33 9.80
C GLY A 139 6.38 -10.05 9.78
N ILE A 140 7.14 -9.86 8.72
CA ILE A 140 8.50 -10.39 8.57
C ILE A 140 9.40 -9.18 8.36
N TYR A 141 10.28 -8.91 9.32
CA TYR A 141 11.09 -7.69 9.34
C TYR A 141 12.58 -8.01 9.28
N ASP A 142 13.24 -7.48 8.27
CA ASP A 142 14.68 -7.58 8.08
C ASP A 142 15.40 -6.48 8.86
N THR A 143 16.20 -6.91 9.83
CA THR A 143 16.87 -5.99 10.74
C THR A 143 18.03 -5.24 10.10
N GLU A 144 18.63 -5.74 9.02
CA GLU A 144 19.71 -5.08 8.31
C GLU A 144 19.15 -4.08 7.30
N LYS A 145 18.24 -4.54 6.43
CA LYS A 145 17.59 -3.69 5.41
C LYS A 145 16.63 -2.67 6.02
N LYS A 146 16.18 -2.88 7.26
CA LYS A 146 15.12 -2.10 7.93
C LYS A 146 13.82 -2.05 7.12
N LEU A 147 13.53 -3.13 6.40
CA LEU A 147 12.35 -3.34 5.56
C LEU A 147 11.54 -4.52 6.09
N GLY A 148 10.23 -4.52 5.84
CA GLY A 148 9.39 -5.64 6.26
C GLY A 148 8.26 -5.94 5.28
N VAL A 149 7.88 -7.20 5.24
CA VAL A 149 6.74 -7.71 4.50
C VAL A 149 5.57 -7.90 5.48
N VAL A 150 4.37 -7.54 5.06
CA VAL A 150 3.13 -7.67 5.82
C VAL A 150 2.17 -8.53 5.01
N LEU A 151 1.76 -9.67 5.58
CA LEU A 151 0.91 -10.65 4.91
C LEU A 151 -0.39 -10.82 5.67
N TYR A 152 -1.53 -10.81 4.96
CA TYR A 152 -2.78 -11.20 5.58
C TYR A 152 -2.80 -12.68 5.90
N VAL A 153 -3.23 -13.00 7.12
CA VAL A 153 -3.41 -14.38 7.55
C VAL A 153 -4.82 -14.57 8.08
N VAL A 154 -5.53 -15.55 7.54
CA VAL A 154 -6.89 -15.91 8.00
C VAL A 154 -6.80 -16.69 9.30
N LYS A 155 -5.80 -17.57 9.39
CA LYS A 155 -5.49 -18.37 10.57
C LYS A 155 -4.03 -18.15 10.93
N ARG A 156 -3.76 -18.12 12.22
CA ARG A 156 -2.41 -18.00 12.76
C ARG A 156 -1.91 -19.35 13.25
N ASP A 157 -2.09 -20.38 12.43
CA ASP A 157 -1.61 -21.72 12.76
C ASP A 157 -0.30 -22.00 12.06
N ARG A 158 0.44 -23.00 12.55
CA ARG A 158 1.71 -23.45 11.97
C ARG A 158 1.58 -23.74 10.47
N ALA A 159 0.47 -24.36 10.06
CA ALA A 159 0.23 -24.76 8.67
C ALA A 159 0.11 -23.55 7.73
N THR A 160 -0.33 -22.40 8.24
CA THR A 160 -0.39 -21.14 7.50
C THR A 160 0.93 -20.37 7.60
N LEU A 161 1.53 -20.27 8.79
CA LEU A 161 2.66 -19.38 9.03
C LEU A 161 3.98 -19.91 8.46
N ILE A 162 4.28 -21.19 8.64
CA ILE A 162 5.56 -21.78 8.21
C ILE A 162 5.77 -21.68 6.69
N PRO A 163 4.78 -22.00 5.82
CA PRO A 163 4.95 -21.82 4.38
C PRO A 163 5.21 -20.36 3.98
N LEU A 164 4.52 -19.40 4.61
CA LEU A 164 4.73 -17.98 4.35
C LEU A 164 6.14 -17.55 4.75
N ILE A 165 6.62 -17.96 5.93
CA ILE A 165 8.01 -17.66 6.34
C ILE A 165 9.00 -18.20 5.31
N ARG A 166 8.81 -19.45 4.86
CA ARG A 166 9.69 -20.08 3.85
C ARG A 166 9.63 -19.43 2.47
N GLN A 167 8.54 -18.77 2.14
CA GLN A 167 8.39 -18.05 0.88
C GLN A 167 9.14 -16.71 0.88
N TYR A 168 9.23 -16.04 2.03
CA TYR A 168 9.74 -14.67 2.12
C TYR A 168 11.10 -14.54 2.83
N VAL A 169 11.56 -15.59 3.51
CA VAL A 169 12.82 -15.59 4.27
C VAL A 169 13.80 -16.58 3.63
N LYS A 170 15.02 -16.11 3.35
CA LYS A 170 16.10 -16.98 2.86
C LYS A 170 16.52 -17.98 3.93
N GLN A 171 16.75 -19.23 3.52
CA GLN A 171 17.42 -20.22 4.37
C GLN A 171 18.80 -19.70 4.80
N GLY A 172 19.27 -20.12 5.98
CA GLY A 172 20.46 -19.60 6.64
C GLY A 172 20.23 -18.35 7.49
N SER A 173 19.04 -17.75 7.44
CA SER A 173 18.69 -16.59 8.28
C SER A 173 18.54 -16.98 9.76
N ILE A 174 18.79 -15.99 10.63
CA ILE A 174 18.52 -16.08 12.06
C ILE A 174 17.12 -15.51 12.30
N ILE A 175 16.16 -16.34 12.75
CA ILE A 175 14.78 -15.92 13.01
C ILE A 175 14.58 -15.67 14.50
N TRP A 176 14.04 -14.51 14.83
CA TRP A 176 13.62 -14.11 16.17
C TRP A 176 12.10 -13.96 16.22
N THR A 177 11.43 -14.75 17.07
CA THR A 177 9.97 -14.67 17.28
C THR A 177 9.65 -14.53 18.76
N ASP A 178 8.37 -14.32 19.07
CA ASP A 178 7.88 -14.59 20.42
C ASP A 178 7.91 -16.11 20.73
N GLY A 179 7.62 -16.47 21.98
CA GLY A 179 7.57 -17.86 22.44
C GLY A 179 6.38 -18.68 21.92
N TRP A 180 5.71 -18.27 20.83
CA TRP A 180 4.49 -18.94 20.41
C TRP A 180 4.73 -20.29 19.74
N ALA A 181 3.88 -21.27 20.08
CA ALA A 181 4.05 -22.67 19.67
C ALA A 181 3.99 -22.89 18.15
N ALA A 182 3.34 -21.99 17.41
CA ALA A 182 3.22 -22.08 15.95
C ALA A 182 4.58 -21.98 15.25
N TYR A 183 5.55 -21.28 15.86
CA TYR A 183 6.90 -21.09 15.32
C TYR A 183 7.88 -22.22 15.62
N LYS A 184 7.52 -23.17 16.48
CA LYS A 184 8.43 -24.27 16.86
C LYS A 184 8.88 -25.07 15.64
N GLY A 185 10.15 -25.45 15.55
CA GLY A 185 10.64 -26.30 14.46
C GLY A 185 11.02 -25.54 13.20
N LEU A 186 11.27 -24.22 13.29
CA LEU A 186 11.85 -23.43 12.20
C LEU A 186 13.28 -23.88 11.87
N ASP A 187 14.02 -24.38 12.86
CA ASP A 187 15.32 -25.05 12.73
C ASP A 187 15.35 -26.13 11.64
N LYS A 188 14.26 -26.90 11.52
CA LYS A 188 14.13 -27.98 10.53
C LYS A 188 14.06 -27.49 9.08
N PHE A 189 13.88 -26.20 8.86
CA PHE A 189 13.80 -25.59 7.52
C PHE A 189 15.05 -24.77 7.18
N GLY A 190 16.14 -24.95 7.92
CA GLY A 190 17.42 -24.28 7.66
C GLY A 190 17.52 -22.89 8.25
N TYR A 191 16.81 -22.60 9.34
CA TYR A 191 16.89 -21.33 10.07
C TYR A 191 17.54 -21.51 11.43
N THR A 192 18.22 -20.49 11.94
CA THR A 192 18.60 -20.46 13.36
C THR A 192 17.50 -19.74 14.13
N HIS A 193 16.75 -20.45 14.98
CA HIS A 193 15.56 -19.89 15.63
C HIS A 193 15.81 -19.55 17.10
N HIS A 194 15.58 -18.29 17.46
CA HIS A 194 15.55 -17.80 18.83
C HIS A 194 14.16 -17.27 19.18
N THR A 195 13.80 -17.39 20.46
CA THR A 195 12.51 -16.94 20.96
C THR A 195 12.69 -16.02 22.15
N VAL A 196 11.94 -14.93 22.20
CA VAL A 196 11.84 -14.06 23.38
C VAL A 196 10.51 -14.28 24.10
N ASN A 197 10.55 -14.32 25.44
CA ASN A 197 9.35 -14.42 26.25
C ASN A 197 8.93 -13.05 26.78
N HIS A 198 8.04 -12.39 26.05
CA HIS A 198 7.51 -11.06 26.40
C HIS A 198 6.74 -10.99 27.73
N SER A 199 6.35 -12.12 28.32
CA SER A 199 5.73 -12.13 29.66
C SER A 199 6.75 -11.97 30.79
N LYS A 200 8.04 -12.20 30.50
CA LYS A 200 9.11 -12.16 31.49
C LYS A 200 10.11 -11.06 31.18
N GLU A 201 10.47 -10.89 29.92
CA GLU A 201 11.62 -10.08 29.51
C GLU A 201 11.34 -9.35 28.18
N PHE A 202 11.81 -8.10 28.07
CA PHE A 202 11.74 -7.33 26.82
C PHE A 202 12.85 -7.70 25.84
N LYS A 203 13.96 -8.26 26.36
CA LYS A 203 15.07 -8.83 25.61
C LYS A 203 15.54 -10.05 26.37
N SER A 204 15.76 -11.16 25.68
CA SER A 204 16.32 -12.35 26.30
C SER A 204 17.78 -12.13 26.68
N ALA A 205 18.29 -12.95 27.60
CA ALA A 205 19.67 -12.88 28.07
C ALA A 205 20.73 -13.02 26.95
N ASP A 206 20.37 -13.67 25.85
CA ASP A 206 21.18 -13.83 24.62
C ASP A 206 21.08 -12.61 23.66
N GLY A 207 20.33 -11.57 24.03
CA GLY A 207 20.12 -10.36 23.22
C GLY A 207 18.95 -10.45 22.24
N THR A 208 18.25 -11.59 22.15
CA THR A 208 17.10 -11.80 21.27
C THR A 208 15.95 -10.84 21.63
N CYS A 209 15.38 -10.15 20.63
CA CYS A 209 14.23 -9.26 20.81
C CYS A 209 13.39 -9.10 19.52
N THR A 210 12.15 -8.64 19.64
CA THR A 210 11.26 -8.39 18.48
C THR A 210 10.93 -6.90 18.30
N ASN A 211 11.71 -6.02 18.93
CA ASN A 211 11.46 -4.57 18.97
C ASN A 211 11.40 -3.92 17.58
N GLY A 212 12.12 -4.45 16.60
CA GLY A 212 12.13 -3.96 15.22
C GLY A 212 10.79 -4.20 14.52
N VAL A 213 10.24 -5.41 14.63
CA VAL A 213 8.91 -5.74 14.10
C VAL A 213 7.80 -5.02 14.88
N GLU A 214 7.92 -4.86 16.20
CA GLU A 214 7.01 -4.03 17.00
C GLU A 214 7.02 -2.54 16.57
N GLY A 215 8.21 -1.99 16.30
CA GLY A 215 8.39 -0.66 15.74
C GLY A 215 7.80 -0.55 14.32
N TYR A 216 7.89 -1.62 13.53
CA TYR A 216 7.24 -1.70 12.22
C TYR A 216 5.72 -1.67 12.33
N TRP A 217 5.15 -2.39 13.30
CA TRP A 217 3.72 -2.32 13.60
C TRP A 217 3.25 -0.95 14.03
N SER A 218 4.04 -0.25 14.83
CA SER A 218 3.73 1.11 15.26
C SER A 218 3.63 2.05 14.05
N ARG A 219 4.58 1.97 13.11
CA ARG A 219 4.57 2.74 11.86
C ARG A 219 3.40 2.37 10.95
N LEU A 220 3.11 1.08 10.75
CA LEU A 220 1.98 0.64 9.93
C LEU A 220 0.64 1.13 10.52
N LYS A 221 0.42 0.91 11.82
CA LYS A 221 -0.81 1.36 12.51
C LYS A 221 -0.91 2.88 12.53
N GLN A 222 0.21 3.59 12.56
CA GLN A 222 0.23 5.05 12.41
C GLN A 222 -0.22 5.44 11.00
N PHE A 223 0.38 4.87 9.95
CA PHE A 223 -0.01 5.09 8.56
C PHE A 223 -1.51 4.85 8.38
N CYS A 224 -2.03 3.69 8.80
CA CYS A 224 -3.45 3.37 8.62
C CYS A 224 -4.40 4.32 9.37
N ARG A 225 -3.96 4.91 10.49
CA ARG A 225 -4.73 5.94 11.22
C ARG A 225 -4.73 7.27 10.48
N HIS A 226 -3.58 7.71 9.95
CA HIS A 226 -3.46 8.98 9.24
C HIS A 226 -4.23 8.96 7.92
N THR A 227 -4.25 7.82 7.22
CA THR A 227 -5.00 7.67 5.97
C THR A 227 -6.46 7.25 6.19
N ASN A 228 -6.87 7.01 7.44
CA ASN A 228 -8.22 6.56 7.83
C ASN A 228 -8.70 5.28 7.11
N VAL A 229 -7.75 4.40 6.74
CA VAL A 229 -8.01 3.21 5.89
C VAL A 229 -8.42 1.98 6.68
N LEU A 230 -8.40 2.02 8.02
CA LEU A 230 -8.71 0.87 8.89
C LEU A 230 -10.08 0.22 8.60
N LYS A 231 -11.04 1.01 8.12
CA LYS A 231 -12.39 0.55 7.71
C LYS A 231 -12.54 0.37 6.20
N SER A 232 -11.51 0.69 5.42
CA SER A 232 -11.53 0.59 3.97
C SER A 232 -11.72 -0.86 3.53
N LYS A 233 -12.48 -1.04 2.45
CA LYS A 233 -12.54 -2.31 1.73
C LYS A 233 -11.18 -2.63 1.09
N LEU A 234 -10.41 -1.59 0.76
CA LEU A 234 -9.09 -1.64 0.12
C LEU A 234 -7.93 -1.66 1.14
N LEU A 235 -8.16 -2.17 2.36
CA LEU A 235 -7.12 -2.13 3.40
C LEU A 235 -5.84 -2.85 2.96
N ALA A 236 -5.95 -3.87 2.10
CA ALA A 236 -4.79 -4.62 1.65
C ALA A 236 -3.90 -3.81 0.73
N GLU A 237 -4.50 -3.12 -0.24
CA GLU A 237 -3.84 -2.23 -1.17
C GLU A 237 -3.16 -1.07 -0.43
N HIS A 238 -3.75 -0.60 0.67
CA HIS A 238 -3.11 0.39 1.53
C HIS A 238 -1.93 -0.16 2.34
N ILE A 239 -1.97 -1.44 2.74
CA ILE A 239 -0.80 -2.08 3.38
C ILE A 239 0.31 -2.25 2.35
N ASP A 240 -0.01 -2.59 1.11
CA ASP A 240 0.97 -2.64 0.02
C ASP A 240 1.53 -1.24 -0.26
N GLU A 241 0.70 -0.20 -0.23
CA GLU A 241 1.17 1.19 -0.31
C GLU A 241 2.16 1.53 0.80
N PHE A 242 1.88 1.10 2.02
CA PHE A 242 2.81 1.26 3.13
C PHE A 242 4.13 0.55 2.82
N MET A 243 4.12 -0.72 2.42
CA MET A 243 5.33 -1.47 2.07
C MET A 243 6.11 -0.79 0.95
N TYR A 244 5.43 -0.33 -0.10
CA TYR A 244 6.01 0.43 -1.21
C TYR A 244 6.72 1.70 -0.73
N ARG A 245 6.06 2.52 0.11
CA ARG A 245 6.65 3.74 0.68
C ARG A 245 7.85 3.43 1.58
N GLN A 246 7.80 2.30 2.30
CA GLN A 246 8.92 1.87 3.12
C GLN A 246 10.09 1.38 2.28
N HIS A 247 9.84 0.83 1.09
CA HIS A 247 10.89 0.37 0.21
C HIS A 247 11.54 1.50 -0.57
N PHE A 248 10.75 2.33 -1.24
CA PHE A 248 11.22 3.45 -2.06
C PHE A 248 11.36 4.71 -1.20
N ARG A 249 12.30 4.66 -0.24
CA ARG A 249 12.68 5.82 0.59
C ARG A 249 13.68 6.71 -0.15
N GLY A 250 13.73 7.99 0.23
CA GLY A 250 14.64 8.96 -0.36
C GLY A 250 14.13 10.39 -0.19
N THR A 251 14.68 11.31 -0.98
CA THR A 251 14.16 12.67 -1.10
C THR A 251 12.77 12.67 -1.73
N GLU A 252 11.99 13.73 -1.53
CA GLU A 252 10.68 13.85 -2.19
C GLU A 252 10.81 13.75 -3.71
N SER A 253 11.79 14.46 -4.31
CA SER A 253 12.02 14.35 -5.76
C SER A 253 12.27 12.91 -6.22
N PHE A 254 13.07 12.13 -5.49
CA PHE A 254 13.31 10.72 -5.80
C PHE A 254 12.04 9.87 -5.71
N LYS A 255 11.24 10.05 -4.65
CA LYS A 255 9.96 9.34 -4.49
C LYS A 255 9.01 9.64 -5.65
N PHE A 256 8.99 10.89 -6.11
CA PHE A 256 8.10 11.32 -7.19
C PHE A 256 8.50 10.72 -8.52
N MET A 257 9.77 10.87 -8.87
CA MET A 257 10.30 10.31 -10.11
C MET A 257 10.15 8.79 -10.14
N THR A 258 10.39 8.11 -9.02
CA THR A 258 10.17 6.67 -8.88
C THR A 258 8.71 6.28 -9.11
N PHE A 259 7.77 6.99 -8.48
CA PHE A 259 6.34 6.74 -8.66
C PHE A 259 5.88 6.96 -10.10
N ILE A 260 6.32 8.04 -10.74
CA ILE A 260 6.03 8.32 -12.16
C ILE A 260 6.63 7.23 -13.06
N SER A 261 7.84 6.78 -12.76
CA SER A 261 8.48 5.67 -13.50
C SER A 261 7.64 4.40 -13.42
N HIS A 262 7.21 3.99 -12.23
CA HIS A 262 6.37 2.80 -12.05
C HIS A 262 4.97 2.96 -12.67
N MET A 263 4.41 4.16 -12.65
CA MET A 263 3.16 4.44 -13.36
C MET A 263 3.31 4.21 -14.87
N ARG A 264 4.41 4.68 -15.47
CA ARG A 264 4.71 4.47 -16.90
C ARG A 264 4.96 3.00 -17.22
N GLU A 265 5.57 2.26 -16.30
CA GLU A 265 5.81 0.82 -16.44
C GLU A 265 4.49 0.04 -16.41
N LYS A 266 3.58 0.36 -15.48
CA LYS A 266 2.26 -0.28 -15.37
C LYS A 266 1.33 0.08 -16.53
N TYR A 267 1.40 1.33 -16.98
CA TYR A 267 0.54 1.89 -18.01
C TYR A 267 1.40 2.48 -19.14
N PRO A 268 2.03 1.63 -19.97
CA PRO A 268 2.88 2.10 -21.06
C PRO A 268 2.03 2.89 -22.06
N VAL A 269 2.51 4.07 -22.42
CA VAL A 269 1.91 4.87 -23.49
C VAL A 269 2.36 4.24 -24.81
N ALA A 270 1.40 3.75 -25.59
CA ALA A 270 1.62 3.17 -26.92
C ALA A 270 2.10 4.22 -27.93
#